data_AF-A0A939MRB6-F1
#
_entry.id   AF-A0A939MRB6-F1
#
_cell.length_a   1.000
_cell.length_b   1.000
_cell.length_c   1.000
_cell.angle_alpha   90.00
_cell.angle_beta   90.00
_cell.angle_gamma   90.00
#
_symmetry.space_group_name_H-M   'P 1'
#
loop_
_entity.id
_entity.type
_entity.pdbx_description
1 polymer ?
#
loop_
_entity_poly.entity_id
_entity_poly.type
_entity_poly.pdbx_seq_one_letter_code
_entity_poly.pdbx_strand_id
1 'polypeptide(L)'
;MRIIHAGDALLSPAATRALIARYIATPHAHPHTATRATASLETLTPREQEILRLVGRGHTNDDIAAELVISPHTAKTHVSRVMTKLSAHDRAQLVIHAYETGLITPGQNV
;
A
#
# COMPACT_ATOMS: atom_id res chain seq x y z
N MET A 1 -16.37 -7.37 25.90
CA MET A 1 -17.13 -6.42 25.07
C MET A 1 -17.65 -7.20 23.86
N ARG A 2 -18.97 -7.26 23.69
CA ARG A 2 -19.68 -8.14 22.75
C ARG A 2 -19.94 -7.38 21.44
N ILE A 3 -19.49 -7.94 20.32
CA ILE A 3 -19.68 -7.38 18.99
C ILE A 3 -20.69 -8.29 18.27
N ILE A 4 -21.90 -7.80 18.04
CA ILE A 4 -22.84 -8.43 17.11
C ILE A 4 -23.34 -7.38 16.10
N HIS A 5 -23.09 -7.71 14.84
CA HIS A 5 -23.86 -7.51 13.61
C HIS A 5 -24.57 -6.19 13.30
N ALA A 6 -24.23 -5.61 12.14
CA ALA A 6 -25.09 -5.69 10.95
C ALA A 6 -24.39 -5.12 9.69
N GLY A 7 -24.51 -5.82 8.56
CA GLY A 7 -24.31 -5.23 7.22
C GLY A 7 -23.01 -5.58 6.50
N ASP A 8 -23.02 -6.72 5.80
CA ASP A 8 -22.34 -6.92 4.51
C ASP A 8 -20.80 -6.85 4.37
N ALA A 9 -20.03 -7.03 5.45
CA ALA A 9 -18.60 -7.29 5.31
C ALA A 9 -18.34 -8.81 5.19
N LEU A 10 -18.64 -9.41 4.04
CA LEU A 10 -18.42 -10.84 3.72
C LEU A 10 -16.94 -11.28 3.73
N LEU A 11 -16.03 -10.45 4.24
CA LEU A 11 -14.61 -10.75 4.37
C LEU A 11 -14.12 -10.28 5.75
N SER A 12 -13.87 -11.24 6.64
CA SER A 12 -13.11 -10.95 7.86
C SER A 12 -11.73 -10.40 7.47
N PRO A 13 -11.10 -9.52 8.27
CA PRO A 13 -9.74 -9.05 7.99
C PRO A 13 -8.73 -10.18 7.75
N ALA A 14 -8.95 -11.35 8.40
CA ALA A 14 -8.17 -12.56 8.17
C ALA A 14 -8.44 -13.19 6.79
N ALA A 15 -9.69 -13.21 6.33
CA ALA A 15 -10.07 -13.69 5.01
C ALA A 15 -9.60 -12.75 3.89
N THR A 16 -9.70 -11.43 4.08
CA THR A 16 -9.12 -10.42 3.15
C THR A 16 -7.61 -10.63 3.02
N ARG A 17 -6.93 -10.87 4.15
CA ARG A 17 -5.50 -11.16 4.18
C ARG A 17 -5.15 -12.48 3.48
N ALA A 18 -5.95 -13.53 3.69
CA ALA A 18 -5.75 -14.82 3.05
C ALA A 18 -5.96 -14.74 1.53
N LEU A 19 -6.94 -13.96 1.07
CA LEU A 19 -7.17 -13.74 -0.35
C LEU A 19 -6.06 -12.94 -1.02
N ILE A 20 -5.60 -11.85 -0.38
CA ILE A 20 -4.46 -11.06 -0.87
C ILE A 20 -3.20 -11.94 -0.91
N ALA A 21 -2.91 -12.69 0.14
CA ALA A 21 -1.76 -13.59 0.20
C ALA A 21 -1.83 -14.68 -0.90
N ARG A 22 -3.01 -15.26 -1.14
CA ARG A 22 -3.20 -16.27 -2.19
C ARG A 22 -3.10 -15.67 -3.59
N TYR A 23 -3.59 -14.45 -3.80
CA TYR A 23 -3.46 -13.74 -5.08
C TYR A 23 -2.00 -13.43 -5.40
N ILE A 24 -1.23 -12.97 -4.39
CA ILE A 24 0.21 -12.71 -4.53
C ILE A 24 1.01 -14.03 -4.70
N ALA A 25 0.63 -15.10 -4.00
CA ALA A 25 1.29 -16.40 -4.08
C ALA A 25 0.93 -17.20 -5.33
N THR A 26 -0.09 -16.78 -6.09
CA THR A 26 -0.40 -17.39 -7.40
C THR A 26 0.51 -16.74 -8.42
N PRO A 27 1.50 -17.46 -8.99
CA PRO A 27 2.43 -16.87 -9.93
C PRO A 27 1.72 -16.65 -11.27
N HIS A 28 1.13 -15.47 -11.43
CA HIS A 28 1.20 -14.76 -12.70
C HIS A 28 2.40 -13.80 -12.71
N ALA A 29 3.43 -14.12 -11.91
CA ALA A 29 4.73 -13.48 -11.89
C ALA A 29 5.45 -13.77 -13.22
N HIS A 30 5.08 -13.01 -14.25
CA HIS A 30 5.97 -12.80 -15.37
C HIS A 30 7.20 -12.08 -14.82
N PRO A 31 8.43 -12.49 -15.17
CA PRO A 31 9.63 -11.75 -14.78
C PRO A 31 9.60 -10.26 -15.19
N HIS A 32 8.71 -9.89 -16.13
CA HIS A 32 8.45 -8.50 -16.49
C HIS A 32 7.74 -7.66 -15.42
N THR A 33 6.88 -8.22 -14.56
CA THR A 33 6.16 -7.42 -13.55
C THR A 33 7.08 -6.96 -12.42
N ALA A 34 7.99 -7.83 -11.96
CA ALA A 34 8.97 -7.47 -10.93
C ALA A 34 9.95 -6.39 -11.44
N THR A 35 10.48 -6.53 -12.67
CA THR A 35 11.34 -5.51 -13.31
C THR A 35 10.62 -4.18 -13.50
N ARG A 36 9.33 -4.20 -13.86
CA ARG A 36 8.52 -2.98 -14.01
C ARG A 36 8.24 -2.33 -12.65
N ALA A 37 8.00 -3.11 -11.61
CA ALA A 37 7.82 -2.62 -10.25
C ALA A 37 9.09 -1.92 -9.74
N THR A 38 10.27 -2.56 -9.87
CA THR A 38 11.54 -1.95 -9.45
C THR A 38 11.85 -0.66 -10.20
N ALA A 39 11.62 -0.62 -11.52
CA ALA A 39 11.78 0.59 -12.31
C ALA A 39 10.83 1.72 -11.84
N SER A 40 9.61 1.38 -11.41
CA SER A 40 8.68 2.37 -10.86
C SER A 40 9.17 2.98 -9.53
N LEU A 41 9.90 2.25 -8.67
CA LEU A 41 10.49 2.84 -7.47
C LEU A 41 11.59 3.86 -7.78
N GLU A 42 12.38 3.63 -8.83
CA GLU A 42 13.45 4.56 -9.24
C GLU A 42 12.90 5.92 -9.70
N THR A 43 11.63 5.98 -10.13
CA THR A 43 10.95 7.24 -10.48
C THR A 43 10.50 8.06 -9.28
N LEU A 44 10.46 7.46 -8.09
CA LEU A 44 10.05 8.12 -6.86
C LEU A 44 11.25 8.75 -6.16
N THR A 45 11.06 9.99 -5.71
CA THR A 45 11.99 10.64 -4.79
C THR A 45 12.04 9.91 -3.43
N PRO A 46 13.08 10.10 -2.61
CA PRO A 46 13.17 9.46 -1.30
C PRO A 46 11.94 9.70 -0.41
N ARG A 47 11.39 10.92 -0.43
CA ARG A 47 10.18 11.27 0.33
C ARG A 47 8.93 10.55 -0.20
N GLU A 48 8.84 10.36 -1.51
CA GLU A 48 7.73 9.63 -2.13
C GLU A 48 7.81 8.12 -1.85
N GLN A 49 9.02 7.55 -1.81
CA GLN A 49 9.23 6.16 -1.38
C GLN A 49 8.86 5.97 0.09
N GLU A 50 9.21 6.92 0.95
CA GLU A 50 8.80 6.91 2.37
C GLU A 50 7.27 6.91 2.48
N ILE A 51 6.59 7.77 1.74
CA ILE A 51 5.12 7.82 1.72
C ILE A 51 4.52 6.53 1.19
N LEU A 52 5.06 5.96 0.10
CA LEU A 52 4.62 4.66 -0.41
C LEU A 52 4.76 3.56 0.64
N ARG A 53 5.85 3.58 1.42
CA ARG A 53 6.09 2.63 2.51
C ARG A 53 5.02 2.75 3.61
N LEU A 54 4.72 3.97 4.06
CA LEU A 54 3.68 4.21 5.07
C LEU A 54 2.29 3.80 4.56
N VAL A 55 1.99 4.11 3.30
CA VAL A 55 0.76 3.64 2.64
C VAL A 55 0.70 2.13 2.61
N GLY A 56 1.78 1.46 2.21
CA GLY A 56 1.90 0.00 2.19
C GLY A 56 1.73 -0.65 3.57
N ARG A 57 2.09 0.06 4.65
CA ARG A 57 1.83 -0.33 6.04
C ARG A 57 0.41 -0.05 6.52
N GLY A 58 -0.41 0.62 5.71
CA GLY A 58 -1.81 0.92 6.01
C GLY A 58 -2.07 2.30 6.63
N HIS A 59 -1.08 3.19 6.74
CA HIS A 59 -1.20 4.49 7.43
C HIS A 59 -2.11 5.46 6.68
N THR A 60 -3.15 6.01 7.31
CA THR A 60 -4.00 7.05 6.72
C THR A 60 -3.22 8.34 6.46
N ASN A 61 -3.82 9.32 5.76
CA ASN A 61 -3.14 10.60 5.53
C ASN A 61 -2.87 11.35 6.85
N ASP A 62 -3.72 11.16 7.87
CA ASP A 62 -3.52 11.73 9.20
C ASP A 62 -2.37 11.03 9.93
N ASP A 63 -2.28 9.70 9.84
CA ASP A 63 -1.16 8.94 10.41
C ASP A 63 0.17 9.34 9.74
N ILE A 64 0.18 9.44 8.40
CA ILE A 64 1.34 9.89 7.62
C ILE A 64 1.72 11.32 8.03
N ALA A 65 0.74 12.20 8.20
CA ALA A 65 0.99 13.58 8.61
C ALA A 65 1.62 13.65 10.01
N ALA A 66 1.14 12.84 10.95
CA ALA A 66 1.70 12.75 12.29
C ALA A 66 3.13 12.21 12.28
N GLU A 67 3.38 11.09 11.58
CA GLU A 67 4.70 10.46 11.52
C GLU A 67 5.73 11.35 10.84
N LEU A 68 5.32 12.08 9.80
CA LEU A 68 6.20 12.90 8.99
C LEU A 68 6.24 14.37 9.39
N VAL A 69 5.51 14.74 10.46
CA VAL A 69 5.39 16.10 11.02
C VAL A 69 5.03 17.14 9.95
N ILE A 70 3.96 16.87 9.20
CA ILE A 70 3.40 17.75 8.16
C ILE A 70 1.89 17.90 8.35
N SER A 71 1.24 18.78 7.57
CA SER A 71 -0.22 18.85 7.59
C SER A 71 -0.88 17.65 6.88
N PRO A 72 -2.08 17.21 7.31
CA PRO A 72 -2.86 16.20 6.59
C PRO A 72 -3.11 16.53 5.12
N HIS A 73 -3.29 17.82 4.82
CA HIS A 73 -3.44 18.29 3.43
C HIS A 73 -2.17 18.04 2.62
N THR A 74 -0.99 18.37 3.19
CA THR A 74 0.30 18.12 2.56
C THR A 74 0.54 16.62 2.34
N ALA A 75 0.20 15.78 3.33
CA ALA A 75 0.27 14.33 3.19
C ALA A 75 -0.60 13.83 2.03
N LYS A 76 -1.85 14.30 1.94
CA LYS A 76 -2.75 14.00 0.81
C LYS A 76 -2.12 14.40 -0.54
N THR A 77 -1.56 15.61 -0.64
CA THR A 77 -0.91 16.07 -1.87
C THR A 77 0.23 15.13 -2.28
N HIS A 78 1.07 14.71 -1.33
CA HIS A 78 2.14 13.79 -1.65
C HIS A 78 1.62 12.40 -2.07
N VAL A 79 0.61 11.84 -1.38
CA VAL A 79 0.00 10.57 -1.76
C VAL A 79 -0.57 10.65 -3.18
N SER A 80 -1.25 11.75 -3.53
CA SER A 80 -1.74 11.98 -4.90
C SER A 80 -0.61 12.03 -5.93
N ARG A 81 0.52 12.67 -5.62
CA ARG A 81 1.69 12.69 -6.53
C ARG A 81 2.29 11.30 -6.72
N VAL A 82 2.38 10.51 -5.66
CA VAL A 82 2.83 9.10 -5.74
C VAL A 82 1.88 8.29 -6.62
N MET A 83 0.56 8.44 -6.44
CA MET A 83 -0.43 7.78 -7.31
C MET A 83 -0.23 8.15 -8.77
N THR A 84 -0.06 9.44 -9.08
CA THR A 84 0.20 9.89 -10.46
C THR A 84 1.47 9.28 -11.03
N LYS A 85 2.59 9.29 -10.28
CA LYS A 85 3.87 8.74 -10.75
C LYS A 85 3.82 7.24 -10.99
N LEU A 86 3.09 6.51 -10.15
CA LEU A 86 2.94 5.06 -10.29
C LEU A 86 1.77 4.66 -11.20
N SER A 87 1.03 5.62 -11.76
CA SER A 87 -0.21 5.36 -12.50
C SER A 87 -1.24 4.55 -11.69
N ALA A 88 -1.25 4.74 -10.36
CA ALA A 88 -2.22 4.14 -9.47
C ALA A 88 -3.50 4.99 -9.41
N HIS A 89 -4.65 4.33 -9.50
CA HIS A 89 -5.97 4.94 -9.52
C HIS A 89 -6.57 5.07 -8.13
N ASP A 90 -6.13 4.21 -7.21
CA ASP A 90 -6.58 4.20 -5.84
C ASP A 90 -5.46 3.80 -4.88
N ARG A 91 -5.77 3.91 -3.60
CA ARG A 91 -4.85 3.62 -2.51
C ARG A 91 -4.50 2.13 -2.40
N ALA A 92 -5.41 1.23 -2.79
CA ALA A 92 -5.13 -0.21 -2.76
C ALA A 92 -4.06 -0.56 -3.79
N GLN A 93 -4.06 0.10 -4.95
CA GLN A 93 -2.99 -0.05 -5.95
C GLN A 93 -1.64 0.43 -5.43
N LEU A 94 -1.57 1.49 -4.62
CA LEU A 94 -0.32 1.86 -3.94
C LEU A 94 0.19 0.79 -2.97
N VAL A 95 -0.72 0.16 -2.23
CA VAL A 95 -0.35 -0.96 -1.33
C VAL A 95 0.21 -2.12 -2.14
N ILE A 96 -0.44 -2.48 -3.25
CA ILE A 96 0.04 -3.52 -4.17
C ILE A 96 1.44 -3.18 -4.69
N HIS A 97 1.66 -1.96 -5.17
CA HIS A 97 2.99 -1.51 -5.60
C HIS A 97 4.04 -1.64 -4.49
N ALA A 98 3.71 -1.28 -3.24
CA ALA A 98 4.65 -1.42 -2.13
C ALA A 98 5.07 -2.89 -1.88
N TYR A 99 4.18 -3.87 -2.12
CA TYR A 99 4.51 -5.29 -2.03
C TYR A 99 5.27 -5.81 -3.27
N GLU A 100 4.80 -5.48 -4.47
CA GLU A 100 5.42 -5.95 -5.73
C GLU A 100 6.86 -5.47 -5.89
N THR A 101 7.15 -4.29 -5.35
CA THR A 101 8.49 -3.68 -5.37
C THR A 101 9.42 -4.22 -4.28
N GLY A 102 8.90 -5.05 -3.35
CA GLY A 102 9.65 -5.51 -2.17
C GLY A 102 9.87 -4.42 -1.11
N LEU A 103 9.32 -3.21 -1.29
CA LEU A 103 9.41 -2.12 -0.32
C LEU A 103 8.74 -2.48 1.02
N ILE A 104 7.71 -3.33 0.97
CA ILE A 104 7.08 -3.98 2.12
C ILE A 104 7.12 -5.49 1.89
N THR A 105 7.62 -6.23 2.90
CA THR A 105 7.56 -7.69 2.93
C THR A 105 6.49 -8.13 3.95
N PRO A 106 5.57 -9.07 3.61
CA PRO A 106 4.58 -9.57 4.55
C PRO A 106 5.25 -10.13 5.83
N GLY A 107 4.76 -9.74 7.00
CA GLY A 107 5.28 -10.21 8.30
C GLY A 107 6.25 -9.26 8.99
N GLN A 108 6.62 -8.14 8.37
CA GLN A 108 7.44 -7.07 8.99
C GLN A 108 6.66 -6.13 9.94
N ASN A 109 5.44 -6.51 10.34
CA ASN A 109 4.68 -5.79 11.38
C ASN A 109 4.80 -6.57 12.69
N VAL A 110 5.78 -6.18 13.50
CA VAL A 110 5.80 -6.33 14.96
C VAL A 110 6.01 -4.96 15.58
#